data_AF-A0A1B6AH57-F1
#
_entry.id   AF-A0A1B6AH57-F1
#
_cell.length_a   1.000
_cell.length_b   1.000
_cell.length_c   1.000
_cell.angle_alpha   90.00
_cell.angle_beta   90.00
_cell.angle_gamma   90.00
#
_symmetry.space_group_name_H-M   'P 1'
#
loop_
_entity.id
_entity.type
_entity.pdbx_description
1 polymer ?
#
loop_
_entity_poly.entity_id
_entity_poly.type
_entity_poly.pdbx_seq_one_letter_code
_entity_poly.pdbx_strand_id
1 'polypeptide(L)'
;MRRRTLIATALTAAAALSLTACGGDENKPAAVVSGGTTAKPIVTLDKPLEKPDLELTDTNGEKYDLLEKTKGHPTLIYFGYTNCPDVCPMTMGNIAVAVKQLPAAQQKDLRVVFITSDPERDTPDALKKWLAGINKDFVGLSGKFETIQTGARSVNIGIEKPVKKKNGDVVSTHGAQVLLSSPKDDKIHWMGMQDATADNYTTALPKIVKGQNP
;
A
#
# COMPACT_ATOMS: atom_id res chain seq x y z
N MET A 1 75.99 38.47 32.27
CA MET A 1 75.99 39.28 33.52
C MET A 1 74.98 40.41 33.39
N ARG A 2 74.39 40.81 34.53
CA ARG A 2 73.45 41.92 34.76
C ARG A 2 71.97 41.68 34.44
N ARG A 3 71.34 41.06 35.45
CA ARG A 3 70.01 41.37 36.01
C ARG A 3 69.59 42.83 35.79
N ARG A 4 68.32 43.05 35.43
CA ARG A 4 67.53 44.17 35.97
C ARG A 4 66.08 43.76 36.23
N THR A 5 65.62 44.32 37.33
CA THR A 5 64.51 44.00 38.19
C THR A 5 63.23 44.73 37.76
N LEU A 6 62.08 44.06 37.98
CA LEU A 6 60.78 44.53 38.46
C LEU A 6 60.38 46.01 38.25
N ILE A 7 59.16 46.25 37.75
CA ILE A 7 57.96 46.69 38.51
C ILE A 7 56.83 47.02 37.53
N ALA A 8 55.60 46.72 37.97
CA ALA A 8 54.31 46.77 37.30
C ALA A 8 53.83 48.14 36.80
N THR A 9 52.93 48.15 35.80
CA THR A 9 51.59 48.73 35.95
C THR A 9 50.66 48.33 34.79
N ALA A 10 49.39 48.17 35.13
CA ALA A 10 48.31 47.60 34.35
C ALA A 10 47.78 48.52 33.24
N LEU A 11 47.26 47.91 32.17
CA LEU A 11 46.11 48.47 31.45
C LEU A 11 45.16 47.35 31.03
N THR A 12 43.97 47.44 31.59
CA THR A 12 42.75 46.69 31.30
C THR A 12 42.34 46.78 29.83
N ALA A 13 42.03 45.64 29.23
CA ALA A 13 41.08 45.55 28.13
C ALA A 13 40.26 44.26 28.30
N ALA A 14 38.99 44.44 28.65
CA ALA A 14 38.01 43.38 28.73
C ALA A 14 37.68 42.89 27.31
N ALA A 15 37.82 41.59 27.07
CA ALA A 15 37.19 40.90 25.95
C ALA A 15 36.45 39.69 26.52
N ALA A 16 35.12 39.80 26.51
CA ALA A 16 34.20 38.77 26.97
C ALA A 16 34.31 37.54 26.06
N LEU A 17 34.81 36.44 26.62
CA LEU A 17 34.67 35.09 26.07
C LEU A 17 33.49 34.43 26.79
N SER A 18 32.28 34.61 26.24
CA SER A 18 31.15 33.78 26.61
C SER A 18 31.36 32.39 26.01
N LEU A 19 31.78 31.47 26.90
CA LEU A 19 31.84 30.04 26.66
C LEU A 19 30.48 29.54 26.12
N THR A 20 30.53 28.81 25.00
CA THR A 20 29.44 27.97 24.51
C THR A 20 29.08 26.94 25.57
N ALA A 21 28.02 27.21 26.31
CA ALA A 21 27.36 26.25 27.18
C ALA A 21 26.59 25.24 26.32
N CYS A 22 27.00 23.98 26.38
CA CYS A 22 26.08 22.87 26.10
C CYS A 22 25.12 22.78 27.28
N GLY A 23 23.91 23.28 27.09
CA GLY A 23 22.81 23.17 28.04
C GLY A 23 21.52 23.12 27.24
N GLY A 24 20.83 21.98 27.30
CA GLY A 24 19.51 21.83 26.71
C GLY A 24 18.53 22.76 27.39
N ASP A 25 17.70 23.42 26.59
CA ASP A 25 16.42 23.92 27.03
C ASP A 25 15.44 23.80 25.87
N GLU A 26 14.25 23.40 26.26
CA GLU A 26 13.16 22.94 25.43
C GLU A 26 12.56 24.12 24.66
N ASN A 27 11.83 23.83 23.59
CA ASN A 27 11.02 24.78 22.82
C ASN A 27 11.71 25.56 21.68
N LYS A 28 12.35 24.84 20.77
CA LYS A 28 12.38 25.26 19.34
C LYS A 28 11.41 24.34 18.60
N PRO A 29 10.45 24.86 17.81
CA PRO A 29 9.66 23.98 16.96
C PRO A 29 10.65 23.27 16.05
N ALA A 30 10.69 21.94 16.16
CA ALA A 30 11.35 21.10 15.18
C ALA A 30 10.90 21.62 13.82
N ALA A 31 11.86 21.91 12.93
CA ALA A 31 11.54 22.28 11.57
C ALA A 31 10.56 21.22 11.05
N VAL A 32 9.30 21.61 10.88
CA VAL A 32 8.34 20.78 10.19
C VAL A 32 8.92 20.62 8.80
N VAL A 33 9.47 19.44 8.53
CA VAL A 33 9.69 19.00 7.17
C VAL A 33 8.28 18.85 6.62
N SER A 34 7.73 19.96 6.11
CA SER A 34 6.65 19.94 5.13
C SER A 34 7.26 19.38 3.86
N GLY A 35 7.53 18.07 3.89
CA GLY A 35 7.81 17.26 2.73
C GLY A 35 6.51 17.11 1.96
N GLY A 36 6.07 18.21 1.34
CA GLY A 36 5.09 18.20 0.27
C GLY A 36 5.72 17.54 -0.94
N THR A 37 5.97 16.23 -0.87
CA THR A 37 5.87 15.42 -2.07
C THR A 37 4.41 15.04 -2.09
N THR A 38 3.64 15.62 -3.00
CA THR A 38 2.37 15.02 -3.42
C THR A 38 2.70 13.66 -4.01
N ALA A 39 2.96 12.67 -3.16
CA ALA A 39 3.13 11.30 -3.58
C ALA A 39 1.87 10.96 -4.38
N LYS A 40 2.03 10.67 -5.67
CA LYS A 40 0.90 10.26 -6.49
C LYS A 40 0.33 9.01 -5.83
N PRO A 41 -0.96 8.97 -5.43
CA PRO A 41 -1.49 7.81 -4.73
C PRO A 41 -1.52 6.55 -5.60
N ILE A 42 -1.35 6.69 -6.92
CA ILE A 42 -1.03 5.57 -7.82
C ILE A 42 0.34 5.85 -8.43
N VAL A 43 1.31 4.99 -8.12
CA VAL A 43 2.70 5.11 -8.56
C VAL A 43 3.01 4.13 -9.69
N THR A 44 3.97 4.49 -10.55
CA THR A 44 4.56 3.56 -11.53
C THR A 44 5.80 2.93 -10.92
N LEU A 45 5.95 1.62 -11.07
CA LEU A 45 7.11 0.88 -10.59
C LEU A 45 8.27 1.02 -11.57
N ASP A 46 9.47 1.31 -11.05
CA ASP A 46 10.68 1.37 -11.88
C ASP A 46 11.00 0.02 -12.54
N LYS A 47 10.71 -1.06 -11.80
CA LYS A 47 10.81 -2.44 -12.28
C LYS A 47 9.44 -3.11 -12.15
N PRO A 48 8.82 -3.52 -13.28
CA PRO A 48 7.58 -4.26 -13.24
C PRO A 48 7.75 -5.60 -12.49
N LEU A 49 6.73 -5.99 -11.73
CA LEU A 49 6.68 -7.27 -11.02
C LEU A 49 5.89 -8.29 -11.82
N GLU A 50 6.22 -9.56 -11.68
CA GLU A 50 5.37 -10.64 -12.18
C GLU A 50 4.11 -10.74 -11.30
N LYS A 51 2.97 -11.08 -11.91
CA LYS A 51 1.78 -11.46 -11.14
C LYS A 51 2.11 -12.70 -10.28
N PRO A 52 1.54 -12.82 -9.07
CA PRO A 52 1.81 -13.96 -8.23
C PRO A 52 1.23 -15.23 -8.86
N ASP A 53 2.03 -16.29 -8.90
CA ASP A 53 1.59 -17.61 -9.38
C ASP A 53 0.75 -18.28 -8.29
N LEU A 54 -0.57 -18.19 -8.44
CA LEU A 54 -1.54 -18.56 -7.42
C LEU A 54 -2.67 -19.38 -8.02
N GLU A 55 -2.84 -20.58 -7.47
CA GLU A 55 -4.00 -21.42 -7.68
C GLU A 55 -4.82 -21.46 -6.39
N LEU A 56 -6.00 -20.85 -6.44
CA LEU A 56 -6.89 -20.65 -5.29
C LEU A 56 -8.30 -21.16 -5.60
N THR A 57 -9.24 -20.89 -4.70
CA THR A 57 -10.66 -21.22 -4.85
C THR A 57 -11.46 -19.92 -4.94
N ASP A 58 -12.34 -19.83 -5.93
CA ASP A 58 -13.22 -18.67 -6.10
C ASP A 58 -14.46 -18.72 -5.19
N THR A 59 -15.31 -17.71 -5.30
CA THR A 59 -16.57 -17.60 -4.54
C THR A 59 -17.66 -18.59 -4.95
N ASN A 60 -17.46 -19.37 -6.02
CA ASN A 60 -18.32 -20.45 -6.45
C ASN A 60 -17.79 -21.83 -6.03
N GLY A 61 -16.63 -21.88 -5.36
CA GLY A 61 -15.97 -23.12 -4.97
C GLY A 61 -15.15 -23.74 -6.09
N GLU A 62 -14.93 -23.03 -7.20
CA GLU A 62 -14.17 -23.52 -8.34
C GLU A 62 -12.68 -23.17 -8.18
N LYS A 63 -11.83 -24.03 -8.74
CA LYS A 63 -10.40 -23.76 -8.84
C LYS A 63 -10.14 -22.57 -9.76
N TYR A 64 -9.33 -21.63 -9.30
CA TYR A 64 -9.00 -20.40 -10.01
C TYR A 64 -7.48 -20.24 -10.10
N ASP A 65 -6.95 -20.36 -11.31
CA ASP A 65 -5.56 -20.02 -11.63
C ASP A 65 -5.49 -18.52 -11.94
N LEU A 66 -4.77 -17.77 -11.10
CA LEU A 66 -4.69 -16.32 -11.23
C LEU A 66 -4.05 -15.90 -12.54
N LEU A 67 -2.99 -16.58 -13.00
CA LEU A 67 -2.26 -16.20 -14.19
C LEU A 67 -3.08 -16.48 -15.44
N GLU A 68 -3.68 -17.67 -15.55
CA GLU A 68 -4.48 -18.06 -16.70
C GLU A 68 -5.75 -17.20 -16.83
N LYS A 69 -6.47 -16.99 -15.72
CA LYS A 69 -7.75 -16.26 -15.74
C LYS A 69 -7.60 -14.76 -15.96
N THR A 70 -6.40 -14.22 -15.76
CA THR A 70 -6.11 -12.78 -15.91
C THR A 70 -5.16 -12.48 -17.06
N LYS A 71 -4.77 -13.48 -17.86
CA LYS A 71 -3.86 -13.34 -18.99
C LYS A 71 -4.43 -12.39 -20.04
N GLY A 72 -3.65 -11.40 -20.45
CA GLY A 72 -4.02 -10.40 -21.44
C GLY A 72 -5.08 -9.39 -20.98
N HIS A 73 -5.46 -9.42 -19.69
CA HIS A 73 -6.45 -8.51 -19.12
C HIS A 73 -5.80 -7.50 -18.15
N PRO A 74 -6.22 -6.23 -18.14
CA PRO A 74 -5.83 -5.32 -17.09
C PRO A 74 -6.39 -5.85 -15.77
N THR A 75 -5.54 -5.99 -14.76
CA THR A 75 -5.92 -6.65 -13.50
C THR A 75 -5.52 -5.82 -12.30
N LEU A 76 -6.46 -5.60 -11.38
CA LEU A 76 -6.21 -5.09 -10.04
C LEU A 76 -6.19 -6.27 -9.08
N ILE A 77 -5.11 -6.42 -8.31
CA ILE A 77 -4.97 -7.45 -7.28
C ILE A 77 -4.87 -6.73 -5.94
N TYR A 78 -5.74 -7.11 -5.01
CA TYR A 78 -5.72 -6.59 -3.65
C TYR A 78 -5.77 -7.73 -2.64
N PHE A 79 -4.81 -7.75 -1.72
CA PHE A 79 -4.80 -8.66 -0.58
C PHE A 79 -5.48 -7.96 0.60
N GLY A 80 -6.51 -8.57 1.17
CA GLY A 80 -7.29 -7.97 2.26
C GLY A 80 -8.06 -9.03 3.05
N TYR A 81 -9.02 -8.64 3.89
CA TYR A 81 -9.94 -9.59 4.55
C TYR A 81 -11.28 -8.92 4.87
N THR A 82 -12.36 -9.70 4.90
CA THR A 82 -13.73 -9.12 4.97
C THR A 82 -14.04 -8.45 6.30
N ASN A 83 -13.41 -8.90 7.38
CA ASN A 83 -13.55 -8.32 8.73
C ASN A 83 -12.66 -7.10 8.99
N CYS A 84 -11.95 -6.59 7.99
CA CYS A 84 -11.13 -5.39 8.16
C CYS A 84 -12.04 -4.17 8.42
N PRO A 85 -11.87 -3.45 9.54
CA PRO A 85 -12.86 -2.47 10.00
C PRO A 85 -12.91 -1.18 9.17
N ASP A 86 -11.90 -0.92 8.32
CA ASP A 86 -11.76 0.38 7.65
C ASP A 86 -11.19 0.27 6.22
N VAL A 87 -9.90 -0.04 6.07
CA VAL A 87 -9.19 0.16 4.80
C VAL A 87 -9.67 -0.76 3.66
N CYS A 88 -9.97 -2.04 3.93
CA CYS A 88 -10.39 -2.97 2.88
C CYS A 88 -11.72 -2.57 2.22
N PRO A 89 -12.82 -2.35 2.97
CA PRO A 89 -14.07 -1.92 2.34
C PRO A 89 -13.94 -0.54 1.67
N MET A 90 -13.13 0.37 2.23
CA MET A 90 -12.89 1.68 1.60
C MET A 90 -12.16 1.53 0.25
N THR A 91 -11.04 0.81 0.20
CA THR A 91 -10.26 0.60 -1.03
C THR A 91 -11.10 -0.08 -2.11
N MET A 92 -11.81 -1.16 -1.77
CA MET A 92 -12.65 -1.89 -2.73
C MET A 92 -13.85 -1.05 -3.20
N GLY A 93 -14.43 -0.23 -2.32
CA GLY A 93 -15.46 0.75 -2.66
C GLY A 93 -14.95 1.82 -3.63
N ASN A 94 -13.77 2.39 -3.38
CA ASN A 94 -13.12 3.37 -4.25
C ASN A 94 -12.87 2.80 -5.66
N ILE A 95 -12.38 1.56 -5.74
CA ILE A 95 -12.21 0.86 -7.01
C ILE A 95 -13.57 0.65 -7.69
N ALA A 96 -14.59 0.21 -6.98
CA ALA A 96 -15.92 -0.01 -7.55
C ALA A 96 -16.54 1.28 -8.13
N VAL A 97 -16.36 2.42 -7.46
CA VAL A 97 -16.78 3.74 -7.97
C VAL A 97 -16.05 4.06 -9.28
N ALA A 98 -14.74 3.90 -9.31
CA ALA A 98 -13.92 4.20 -10.49
C ALA A 98 -14.23 3.26 -11.68
N VAL A 99 -14.42 1.96 -11.42
CA VAL A 99 -14.80 0.99 -12.46
C VAL A 99 -16.12 1.37 -13.11
N LYS A 100 -17.11 1.85 -12.34
CA LYS A 100 -18.40 2.31 -12.88
C LYS A 100 -18.28 3.49 -13.85
N GLN A 101 -17.19 4.26 -13.78
CA GLN A 101 -16.93 5.38 -14.71
C GLN A 101 -16.33 4.94 -16.04
N LEU A 102 -15.85 3.69 -16.15
CA LEU A 102 -15.31 3.18 -17.40
C LEU A 102 -16.43 2.90 -18.41
N PRO A 103 -16.18 2.98 -19.73
CA PRO A 103 -17.05 2.40 -20.74
C PRO A 103 -17.33 0.91 -20.48
N ALA A 104 -18.55 0.45 -20.79
CA ALA A 104 -18.98 -0.92 -20.51
C ALA A 104 -18.05 -2.01 -21.08
N ALA A 105 -17.42 -1.76 -22.23
CA ALA A 105 -16.44 -2.69 -22.80
C ALA A 105 -15.18 -2.83 -21.92
N GLN A 106 -14.70 -1.73 -21.34
CA GLN A 106 -13.54 -1.72 -20.45
C GLN A 106 -13.89 -2.29 -19.08
N GLN A 107 -15.11 -2.07 -18.58
CA GLN A 107 -15.59 -2.72 -17.35
C GLN A 107 -15.57 -4.25 -17.48
N LYS A 108 -15.99 -4.79 -18.63
CA LYS A 108 -16.01 -6.24 -18.90
C LYS A 108 -14.60 -6.83 -19.09
N ASP A 109 -13.65 -6.03 -19.54
CA ASP A 109 -12.28 -6.48 -19.78
C ASP A 109 -11.42 -6.44 -18.51
N LEU A 110 -11.65 -5.45 -17.65
CA LEU A 110 -10.96 -5.30 -16.37
C LEU A 110 -11.25 -6.48 -15.43
N ARG A 111 -10.20 -6.97 -14.76
CA ARG A 111 -10.28 -7.93 -13.67
C ARG A 111 -9.97 -7.22 -12.37
N VAL A 112 -10.85 -7.33 -11.38
CA VAL A 112 -10.58 -6.88 -10.01
C VAL A 112 -10.63 -8.12 -9.13
N VAL A 113 -9.49 -8.48 -8.56
CA VAL A 113 -9.26 -9.71 -7.81
C VAL A 113 -8.94 -9.36 -6.37
N PHE A 114 -9.83 -9.75 -5.46
CA PHE A 114 -9.65 -9.69 -4.03
C PHE A 114 -9.16 -11.06 -3.53
N ILE A 115 -7.99 -11.10 -2.91
CA ILE A 115 -7.41 -12.32 -2.33
C ILE A 115 -7.44 -12.17 -0.82
N THR A 116 -8.15 -13.07 -0.13
CA THR A 116 -8.21 -12.98 1.34
C THR A 116 -6.86 -13.29 1.97
N SER A 117 -6.54 -12.58 3.05
CA SER A 117 -5.46 -12.83 4.00
C SER A 117 -5.93 -13.58 5.24
N ASP A 118 -7.22 -13.86 5.34
CA ASP A 118 -7.86 -14.55 6.47
C ASP A 118 -8.82 -15.65 5.99
N PRO A 119 -8.27 -16.72 5.36
CA PRO A 119 -9.08 -17.76 4.75
C PRO A 119 -9.88 -18.61 5.76
N GLU A 120 -9.58 -18.53 7.06
CA GLU A 120 -10.36 -19.24 8.09
C GLU A 120 -11.74 -18.61 8.30
N ARG A 121 -11.84 -17.28 8.16
CA ARG A 121 -13.12 -16.53 8.27
C ARG A 121 -13.73 -16.21 6.91
N ASP A 122 -12.88 -15.95 5.91
CA ASP A 122 -13.28 -15.60 4.56
C ASP A 122 -13.47 -16.85 3.69
N THR A 123 -14.51 -17.62 4.02
CA THR A 123 -14.97 -18.73 3.18
C THR A 123 -15.49 -18.20 1.83
N PRO A 124 -15.57 -19.04 0.78
CA PRO A 124 -16.15 -18.65 -0.51
C PRO A 124 -17.51 -17.95 -0.39
N ASP A 125 -18.42 -18.46 0.45
CA ASP A 125 -19.73 -17.86 0.68
C ASP A 125 -19.66 -16.51 1.40
N ALA A 126 -18.77 -16.38 2.40
CA ALA A 126 -18.57 -15.12 3.12
C ALA A 126 -18.03 -14.03 2.17
N LEU A 127 -17.02 -14.38 1.36
CA LEU A 127 -16.48 -13.51 0.33
C LEU A 127 -17.53 -13.12 -0.71
N LYS A 128 -18.33 -14.07 -1.18
CA LYS A 128 -19.42 -13.81 -2.15
C LYS A 128 -20.40 -12.78 -1.62
N LYS A 129 -20.84 -12.96 -0.36
CA LYS A 129 -21.78 -12.05 0.30
C LYS A 129 -21.18 -10.66 0.49
N TRP A 130 -19.92 -10.57 0.88
CA TRP A 130 -19.22 -9.31 1.08
C TRP A 130 -19.04 -8.55 -0.24
N LEU A 131 -18.56 -9.22 -1.28
CA LEU A 131 -18.36 -8.63 -2.61
C LEU A 131 -19.68 -8.22 -3.28
N ALA A 132 -20.79 -8.93 -3.03
CA ALA A 132 -22.10 -8.54 -3.54
C ALA A 132 -22.53 -7.12 -3.07
N GLY A 133 -22.05 -6.67 -1.90
CA GLY A 133 -22.28 -5.31 -1.41
C GLY A 133 -21.39 -4.24 -2.06
N ILE A 134 -20.32 -4.64 -2.76
CA ILE A 134 -19.34 -3.75 -3.39
C ILE A 134 -19.53 -3.74 -4.90
N ASN A 135 -19.26 -4.88 -5.53
CA ASN A 135 -19.47 -5.14 -6.95
C ASN A 135 -19.48 -6.66 -7.18
N LYS A 136 -20.61 -7.18 -7.65
CA LYS A 136 -20.81 -8.62 -7.93
C LYS A 136 -19.89 -9.20 -9.01
N ASP A 137 -19.27 -8.35 -9.84
CA ASP A 137 -18.39 -8.76 -10.93
C ASP A 137 -16.92 -8.87 -10.47
N PHE A 138 -16.62 -8.51 -9.21
CA PHE A 138 -15.30 -8.69 -8.63
C PHE A 138 -15.07 -10.14 -8.23
N VAL A 139 -13.85 -10.60 -8.46
CA VAL A 139 -13.43 -11.97 -8.14
C VAL A 139 -12.92 -12.00 -6.70
N GLY A 140 -13.49 -12.87 -5.87
CA GLY A 140 -12.99 -13.16 -4.53
C GLY A 140 -12.30 -14.52 -4.50
N LEU A 141 -11.08 -14.58 -3.97
CA LEU A 141 -10.28 -15.79 -3.89
C LEU A 141 -9.91 -16.12 -2.43
N SER A 142 -10.01 -17.40 -2.09
CA SER A 142 -9.61 -17.99 -0.81
C SER A 142 -8.85 -19.30 -1.02
N GLY A 143 -8.24 -19.83 0.03
CA GLY A 143 -7.42 -21.04 -0.05
C GLY A 143 -6.54 -21.24 1.16
N LYS A 144 -5.47 -22.03 1.01
CA LYS A 144 -4.51 -22.26 2.09
C LYS A 144 -3.73 -20.97 2.39
N PHE A 145 -3.68 -20.57 3.65
CA PHE A 145 -2.95 -19.37 4.08
C PHE A 145 -1.49 -19.35 3.59
N GLU A 146 -0.77 -20.48 3.68
CA GLU A 146 0.64 -20.54 3.27
C GLU A 146 0.83 -20.29 1.76
N THR A 147 -0.13 -20.73 0.93
CA THR A 147 -0.14 -20.46 -0.52
C THR A 147 -0.35 -18.98 -0.77
N ILE A 148 -1.36 -18.38 -0.11
CA ILE A 148 -1.65 -16.95 -0.19
C ILE A 148 -0.45 -16.10 0.25
N GLN A 149 0.14 -16.44 1.40
CA GLN A 149 1.29 -15.71 1.96
C GLN A 149 2.51 -15.78 1.02
N THR A 150 2.75 -16.95 0.41
CA THR A 150 3.84 -17.11 -0.56
C THR A 150 3.63 -16.22 -1.78
N GLY A 151 2.42 -16.21 -2.35
CA GLY A 151 2.10 -15.34 -3.49
C GLY A 151 2.14 -13.86 -3.14
N ALA A 152 1.64 -13.46 -1.97
CA ALA A 152 1.74 -12.06 -1.53
C ALA A 152 3.21 -11.61 -1.39
N ARG A 153 4.07 -12.47 -0.81
CA ARG A 153 5.50 -12.17 -0.67
C ARG A 153 6.22 -12.06 -2.01
N SER A 154 5.82 -12.82 -3.04
CA SER A 154 6.44 -12.72 -4.37
C SER A 154 6.23 -11.35 -5.04
N VAL A 155 5.21 -10.61 -4.59
CA VAL A 155 4.91 -9.23 -5.01
C VAL A 155 5.18 -8.20 -3.91
N ASN A 156 6.04 -8.55 -2.94
CA ASN A 156 6.48 -7.70 -1.83
C ASN A 156 5.36 -7.25 -0.87
N ILE A 157 4.26 -7.99 -0.80
CA ILE A 157 3.19 -7.77 0.17
C ILE A 157 3.37 -8.74 1.34
N GLY A 158 3.66 -8.18 2.52
CA GLY A 158 3.67 -8.94 3.77
C GLY A 158 2.25 -9.26 4.21
N ILE A 159 1.98 -10.51 4.54
CA ILE A 159 0.73 -10.98 5.17
C ILE A 159 1.12 -11.85 6.35
N GLU A 160 0.55 -11.59 7.52
CA GLU A 160 0.74 -12.41 8.71
C GLU A 160 -0.58 -13.04 9.15
N LYS A 161 -0.49 -14.16 9.88
CA LYS A 161 -1.71 -14.84 10.37
C LYS A 161 -2.51 -13.88 11.26
N PRO A 162 -3.85 -13.92 11.18
CA PRO A 162 -4.69 -13.09 12.03
C PRO A 162 -4.42 -13.35 13.52
N VAL A 163 -4.28 -12.27 14.29
CA VAL A 163 -4.03 -12.34 15.74
C VAL A 163 -5.25 -11.88 16.50
N LYS A 164 -5.69 -12.68 17.48
CA LYS A 164 -6.73 -12.31 18.42
C LYS A 164 -6.17 -11.37 19.48
N LYS A 165 -6.67 -10.14 19.51
CA LYS A 165 -6.38 -9.12 20.53
C LYS A 165 -7.09 -9.45 21.84
N LYS A 166 -6.64 -8.82 22.93
CA LYS A 166 -7.22 -8.99 24.28
C LYS A 166 -8.70 -8.62 24.37
N ASN A 167 -9.16 -7.70 23.53
CA ASN A 167 -10.56 -7.27 23.45
C ASN A 167 -11.45 -8.21 22.60
N GLY A 168 -10.89 -9.29 22.04
CA GLY A 168 -11.61 -10.27 21.22
C GLY A 168 -11.51 -10.04 19.71
N ASP A 169 -11.06 -8.86 19.27
CA ASP A 169 -10.90 -8.55 17.84
C ASP A 169 -9.81 -9.41 17.21
N VAL A 170 -10.02 -9.84 15.97
CA VAL A 170 -9.02 -10.57 15.19
C VAL A 170 -8.57 -9.69 14.05
N VAL A 171 -7.29 -9.33 14.05
CA VAL A 171 -6.68 -8.42 13.07
C VAL A 171 -5.62 -9.18 12.28
N SER A 172 -5.70 -9.06 10.96
CA SER A 172 -4.67 -9.52 10.04
C SER A 172 -3.79 -8.33 9.63
N THR A 173 -2.47 -8.49 9.75
CA THR A 173 -1.51 -7.51 9.21
C THR A 173 -1.31 -7.83 7.74
N HIS A 174 -1.68 -6.91 6.85
CA HIS A 174 -1.41 -7.02 5.42
C HIS A 174 -1.00 -5.67 4.83
N GLY A 175 -0.22 -5.69 3.75
CA GLY A 175 -0.01 -4.51 2.92
C GLY A 175 -1.34 -4.05 2.31
N ALA A 176 -1.64 -2.75 2.40
CA ALA A 176 -2.87 -2.15 1.87
C ALA A 176 -2.71 -1.61 0.44
N GLN A 177 -1.69 -2.06 -0.28
CA GLN A 177 -1.44 -1.64 -1.65
C GLN A 177 -2.29 -2.43 -2.65
N VAL A 178 -2.74 -1.76 -3.70
CA VAL A 178 -3.43 -2.37 -4.85
C VAL A 178 -2.43 -2.51 -5.99
N LEU A 179 -2.22 -3.72 -6.48
CA LEU A 179 -1.31 -3.99 -7.59
C LEU A 179 -2.08 -3.90 -8.90
N LEU A 180 -1.57 -3.17 -9.89
CA LEU A 180 -2.24 -2.99 -11.18
C LEU A 180 -1.36 -3.51 -12.31
N SER A 181 -1.86 -4.51 -13.03
CA SER A 181 -1.18 -5.13 -14.16
C SER A 181 -1.61 -4.55 -15.50
N SER A 182 -0.65 -4.48 -16.42
CA SER A 182 -0.87 -4.08 -17.80
C SER A 182 -1.36 -5.27 -18.63
N PRO A 183 -2.34 -5.09 -19.54
CA PRO A 183 -2.73 -6.15 -20.48
C PRO A 183 -1.70 -6.39 -21.59
N LYS A 184 -0.69 -5.51 -21.74
CA LYS A 184 0.30 -5.60 -22.82
C LYS A 184 1.34 -6.69 -22.61
N ASP A 185 1.69 -6.93 -21.35
CA ASP A 185 2.77 -7.84 -20.96
C ASP A 185 2.45 -8.66 -19.70
N ASP A 186 1.23 -8.57 -19.18
CA ASP A 186 0.76 -9.25 -17.97
C ASP A 186 1.51 -8.90 -16.68
N LYS A 187 2.36 -7.87 -16.69
CA LYS A 187 3.16 -7.47 -15.52
C LYS A 187 2.48 -6.39 -14.70
N ILE A 188 2.80 -6.34 -13.41
CA ILE A 188 2.39 -5.28 -12.50
C ILE A 188 3.31 -4.09 -12.73
N HIS A 189 2.76 -3.01 -13.30
CA HIS A 189 3.47 -1.77 -13.57
C HIS A 189 3.12 -0.67 -12.59
N TRP A 190 1.96 -0.75 -11.93
CA TRP A 190 1.50 0.32 -11.05
C TRP A 190 1.06 -0.23 -9.70
N MET A 191 1.14 0.65 -8.69
CA MET A 191 0.75 0.35 -7.33
C MET A 191 -0.09 1.51 -6.79
N GLY A 192 -1.33 1.21 -6.40
CA GLY A 192 -2.18 2.10 -5.61
C GLY A 192 -1.77 2.02 -4.15
N MET A 193 -1.45 3.16 -3.54
CA MET A 193 -1.15 3.29 -2.13
C MET A 193 -2.43 3.24 -1.29
N GLN A 194 -2.29 3.03 0.02
CA GLN A 194 -3.42 2.90 0.94
C GLN A 194 -4.36 4.12 0.93
N ASP A 195 -3.82 5.31 0.69
CA ASP A 195 -4.54 6.58 0.63
C ASP A 195 -5.13 6.90 -0.77
N ALA A 196 -4.99 6.00 -1.74
CA ALA A 196 -5.58 6.18 -3.07
C ALA A 196 -7.11 6.24 -3.00
N THR A 197 -7.65 7.37 -3.46
CA THR A 197 -9.08 7.69 -3.45
C THR A 197 -9.77 7.21 -4.72
N ALA A 198 -11.11 7.22 -4.71
CA ALA A 198 -11.90 6.97 -5.91
C ALA A 198 -11.52 7.89 -7.08
N ASP A 199 -11.17 9.16 -6.83
CA ASP A 199 -10.76 10.11 -7.87
C ASP A 199 -9.41 9.74 -8.48
N ASN A 200 -8.48 9.23 -7.67
CA ASN A 200 -7.20 8.74 -8.16
C ASN A 200 -7.41 7.56 -9.11
N TYR A 201 -8.22 6.57 -8.73
CA TYR A 201 -8.56 5.43 -9.59
C TYR A 201 -9.36 5.87 -10.83
N THR A 202 -10.31 6.78 -10.69
CA THR A 202 -11.12 7.29 -11.82
C THR A 202 -10.25 7.97 -12.87
N THR A 203 -9.20 8.68 -12.43
CA THR A 203 -8.23 9.32 -13.33
C THR A 203 -7.29 8.29 -13.99
N ALA A 204 -6.85 7.28 -13.23
CA ALA A 204 -5.84 6.32 -13.66
C ALA A 204 -6.39 5.19 -14.55
N LEU A 205 -7.54 4.61 -14.20
CA LEU A 205 -8.07 3.42 -14.85
C LEU A 205 -8.24 3.57 -16.38
N PRO A 206 -8.74 4.68 -16.95
CA PRO A 206 -8.87 4.84 -18.40
C PRO A 206 -7.56 4.69 -19.20
N LYS A 207 -6.41 4.92 -18.55
CA LYS A 207 -5.07 4.72 -19.11
C LYS A 207 -4.55 3.32 -18.83
N ILE A 208 -4.69 2.84 -17.59
CA ILE A 208 -4.22 1.51 -17.15
C ILE A 208 -4.87 0.39 -17.96
N VAL A 209 -6.19 0.48 -18.24
CA VAL A 209 -6.89 -0.52 -19.07
C VAL A 209 -6.38 -0.58 -20.51
N LYS A 210 -5.62 0.42 -20.96
CA LYS A 210 -4.96 0.46 -22.28
C LYS A 210 -3.46 0.15 -22.18
N GLY A 211 -2.97 -0.24 -21.00
CA GLY A 211 -1.55 -0.41 -20.71
C GLY A 211 -0.75 0.89 -20.83
N GLN A 212 -1.31 2.01 -20.39
CA GLN A 212 -0.67 3.33 -20.41
C GLN A 212 -0.47 3.84 -18.99
N ASN A 213 0.60 4.60 -18.75
CA ASN A 213 0.88 5.17 -17.44
C ASN A 213 -0.22 6.15 -16.98
N PRO A 214 -0.65 6.10 -15.71
CA PRO A 214 -1.68 6.95 -15.14
C PRO A 214 -1.29 8.43 -15.05
#